data_AF-A0A9D7S296-F1
#
_entry.id   AF-A0A9D7S296-F1
#
_cell.length_a   1.000
_cell.length_b   1.000
_cell.length_c   1.000
_cell.angle_alpha   90.00
_cell.angle_beta   90.00
_cell.angle_gamma   90.00
#
_symmetry.space_group_name_H-M   'P 1'
#
loop_
_entity.id
_entity.type
_entity.pdbx_description
1 polymer ?
#
loop_
_entity_poly.entity_id
_entity_poly.type
_entity_poly.pdbx_seq_one_letter_code
_entity_poly.pdbx_strand_id
1 'polypeptide(L)'
;MSIPANSQAATVPFWERLRQILAYPLHSEALLTISLLAVLRVLGYLPGVGWIVNIIITAALLKYAAEVLSTTANGNMEAPNGYSSPDSLGWVILKVVLLLWAMLALAAIVLIVAGVPGLIWPVAIAIALGAPAALMSAAIDQDTFGAIDPGMWWATITRIGWPYVGAALLCLLLMYSEANAQRLAAPFLPGPLAIIGHYFISHYVTVVTFHLLGYLVYQYRDVLGYELKPIAIGTLPKPRDRDQSVLDESEKLAADGDTQGAARILGEHLNERGGSDLMHQRYRKLLTLHGDTEALNKHARQYLNVMIAHEKWRPALDFWTECRGSNPQLWPSDPDQVLELVDKAREHAKPELALKFANGFSQAFPKHTSVPIVHLRVAQALAGALGKRDDARRLLQATIAAYPRSKAVPELEAFLAQI
;
A
#
# COMPACT_ATOMS: atom_id res chain seq x y z
N MET A 1 -21.66 15.38 -26.03
CA MET A 1 -20.38 15.30 -26.76
C MET A 1 -19.55 14.23 -26.06
N SER A 2 -19.59 13.01 -26.59
CA SER A 2 -18.92 11.83 -26.04
C SER A 2 -17.41 11.97 -26.22
N ILE A 3 -16.68 11.96 -25.11
CA ILE A 3 -15.21 11.92 -25.11
C ILE A 3 -14.79 10.58 -25.73
N PRO A 4 -13.93 10.55 -26.76
CA PRO A 4 -13.45 9.29 -27.32
C PRO A 4 -12.58 8.58 -26.29
N ALA A 5 -12.92 7.32 -26.02
CA ALA A 5 -12.09 6.39 -25.27
C ALA A 5 -10.89 5.99 -26.15
N ASN A 6 -9.79 6.73 -26.09
CA ASN A 6 -8.50 6.22 -26.55
C ASN A 6 -7.33 6.95 -25.88
N SER A 7 -7.00 6.50 -24.67
CA SER A 7 -5.72 6.79 -24.03
C SER A 7 -5.21 5.53 -23.33
N GLN A 8 -5.05 4.46 -24.12
CA GLN A 8 -4.10 3.41 -23.76
C GLN A 8 -2.72 4.06 -23.73
N ALA A 9 -2.17 4.27 -22.53
CA ALA A 9 -0.80 4.73 -22.40
C ALA A 9 0.12 3.70 -23.08
N ALA A 10 0.68 4.04 -24.23
CA ALA A 10 1.61 3.19 -24.97
C ALA A 10 2.78 2.82 -24.04
N THR A 11 2.91 1.54 -23.73
CA THR A 11 4.02 1.02 -22.92
C THR A 11 5.32 1.19 -23.69
N VAL A 12 6.39 1.60 -23.00
CA VAL A 12 7.70 1.83 -23.62
C VAL A 12 8.27 0.50 -24.13
N PRO A 13 8.87 0.42 -25.32
CA PRO A 13 9.48 -0.83 -25.76
C PRO A 13 10.61 -1.32 -24.86
N PHE A 14 10.74 -2.64 -24.68
CA PHE A 14 11.76 -3.20 -23.79
C PHE A 14 13.20 -2.80 -24.16
N TRP A 15 13.50 -2.61 -25.45
CA TRP A 15 14.83 -2.22 -25.92
C TRP A 15 15.21 -0.79 -25.50
N GLU A 16 14.23 0.10 -25.30
CA GLU A 16 14.46 1.45 -24.75
C GLU A 16 14.67 1.41 -23.23
N ARG A 17 14.29 0.31 -22.57
CA ARG A 17 14.47 0.08 -21.13
C ARG A 17 15.61 -0.87 -20.79
N LEU A 18 16.43 -1.26 -21.76
CA LEU A 18 17.46 -2.29 -21.57
C LEU A 18 18.38 -1.99 -20.37
N ARG A 19 18.81 -0.73 -20.20
CA ARG A 19 19.63 -0.32 -19.06
C ARG A 19 18.93 -0.56 -17.71
N GLN A 20 17.62 -0.26 -17.64
CA GLN A 20 16.83 -0.42 -16.42
C GLN A 20 16.62 -1.91 -16.12
N ILE A 21 16.32 -2.71 -17.14
CA ILE A 21 16.16 -4.17 -17.03
C ILE A 21 17.47 -4.83 -16.57
N LEU A 22 18.60 -4.44 -17.16
CA LEU A 22 19.91 -4.95 -16.77
C LEU A 22 20.32 -4.51 -15.36
N ALA A 23 19.90 -3.32 -14.92
CA ALA A 23 20.19 -2.80 -13.58
C ALA A 23 19.21 -3.30 -12.51
N TYR A 24 18.11 -3.97 -12.87
CA TYR A 24 17.05 -4.35 -11.94
C TYR A 24 17.54 -5.15 -10.71
N PRO A 25 18.44 -6.14 -10.82
CA PRO A 25 18.90 -6.87 -9.63
C PRO A 25 19.77 -6.04 -8.69
N LEU A 26 20.13 -4.80 -9.04
CA LEU A 26 20.85 -3.87 -8.16
C LEU A 26 19.91 -3.17 -7.15
N HIS A 27 18.58 -3.30 -7.30
CA HIS A 27 17.64 -2.90 -6.25
C HIS A 27 17.95 -3.67 -4.95
N SER A 28 17.87 -2.99 -3.80
CA SER A 28 18.34 -3.52 -2.50
C SER A 28 17.79 -4.91 -2.18
N GLU A 29 16.51 -5.14 -2.42
CA GLU A 29 15.81 -6.38 -2.07
C GLU A 29 16.25 -7.56 -2.95
N ALA A 30 16.38 -7.32 -4.26
CA ALA A 30 16.88 -8.32 -5.20
C ALA A 30 18.36 -8.61 -4.93
N LEU A 31 19.17 -7.57 -4.72
CA LEU A 31 20.61 -7.68 -4.49
C LEU A 31 20.90 -8.49 -3.22
N LEU A 32 20.17 -8.23 -2.13
CA LEU A 32 20.28 -8.99 -0.89
C LEU A 32 19.90 -10.45 -1.09
N THR A 33 18.78 -10.72 -1.77
CA THR A 33 18.30 -12.08 -2.02
C THR A 33 19.30 -12.89 -2.85
N ILE A 34 19.77 -12.35 -3.99
CA ILE A 34 20.72 -13.06 -4.85
C ILE A 34 22.09 -13.24 -4.16
N SER A 35 22.53 -12.26 -3.37
CA SER A 35 23.81 -12.35 -2.62
C SER A 35 23.74 -13.42 -1.53
N LEU A 36 22.65 -13.45 -0.77
CA LEU A 36 22.45 -14.47 0.27
C LEU A 36 22.42 -15.88 -0.32
N LEU A 37 21.63 -16.08 -1.40
CA LEU A 37 21.57 -17.39 -2.07
C LEU A 37 22.92 -17.78 -2.66
N ALA A 38 23.68 -16.84 -3.24
CA ALA A 38 25.02 -17.10 -3.77
C ALA A 38 26.02 -17.50 -2.67
N VAL A 39 25.96 -16.89 -1.49
CA VAL A 39 26.79 -17.29 -0.33
C VAL A 39 26.39 -18.68 0.16
N LEU A 40 25.09 -18.98 0.26
CA LEU A 40 24.59 -20.28 0.70
C LEU A 40 25.02 -21.43 -0.23
N ARG A 41 25.34 -21.15 -1.50
CA ARG A 41 25.84 -22.16 -2.44
C ARG A 41 27.16 -22.80 -2.00
N VAL A 42 27.95 -22.14 -1.16
CA VAL A 42 29.16 -22.75 -0.57
C VAL A 42 28.81 -24.00 0.25
N LEU A 43 27.68 -24.00 0.96
CA LEU A 43 27.18 -25.16 1.70
C LEU A 43 26.81 -26.33 0.77
N GLY A 44 26.56 -26.03 -0.50
CA GLY A 44 26.32 -27.03 -1.54
C GLY A 44 27.52 -27.92 -1.86
N TYR A 45 28.72 -27.58 -1.38
CA TYR A 45 29.94 -28.37 -1.55
C TYR A 45 30.22 -29.29 -0.35
N LEU A 46 29.35 -29.32 0.66
CA LEU A 46 29.48 -30.25 1.77
C LEU A 46 29.33 -31.71 1.29
N PRO A 47 30.20 -32.63 1.75
CA PRO A 47 30.12 -34.03 1.35
C PRO A 47 28.80 -34.66 1.80
N GLY A 48 28.23 -35.53 0.96
CA GLY A 48 26.99 -36.26 1.23
C GLY A 48 25.71 -35.45 1.01
N VAL A 49 25.54 -34.31 1.68
CA VAL A 49 24.27 -33.53 1.70
C VAL A 49 24.26 -32.30 0.80
N GLY A 50 25.41 -31.84 0.29
CA GLY A 50 25.52 -30.59 -0.46
C GLY A 50 24.68 -30.53 -1.75
N TRP A 51 24.42 -31.68 -2.40
CA TRP A 51 23.55 -31.73 -3.58
C TRP A 51 22.09 -31.40 -3.25
N ILE A 52 21.58 -31.80 -2.08
CA ILE A 52 20.23 -31.46 -1.60
C ILE A 52 20.13 -29.95 -1.39
N VAL A 53 21.15 -29.37 -0.74
CA VAL A 53 21.23 -27.92 -0.49
C VAL A 53 21.21 -27.16 -1.82
N ASN A 54 21.96 -27.63 -2.83
CA ASN A 54 21.95 -27.02 -4.16
C ASN A 54 20.57 -27.07 -4.83
N ILE A 55 19.84 -28.17 -4.72
CA ILE A 55 18.47 -28.28 -5.25
C ILE A 55 17.55 -27.30 -4.55
N ILE A 56 17.60 -27.22 -3.22
CA ILE A 56 16.78 -26.29 -2.42
C ILE A 56 17.07 -24.84 -2.81
N ILE A 57 18.34 -24.46 -2.95
CA ILE A 57 18.73 -23.09 -3.35
C ILE A 57 18.27 -22.81 -4.78
N THR A 58 18.38 -23.77 -5.72
CA THR A 58 17.86 -23.61 -7.09
C THR A 58 16.35 -23.40 -7.08
N ALA A 59 15.61 -24.19 -6.30
CA ALA A 59 14.17 -24.03 -6.15
C ALA A 59 13.80 -22.67 -5.55
N ALA A 60 14.52 -22.21 -4.53
CA ALA A 60 14.35 -20.90 -3.93
C ALA A 60 14.59 -19.77 -4.94
N LEU A 61 15.70 -19.82 -5.68
CA LEU A 61 16.00 -18.85 -6.74
C LEU A 61 14.89 -18.81 -7.80
N LEU A 62 14.43 -19.97 -8.28
CA LEU A 62 13.40 -20.03 -9.32
C LEU A 62 12.04 -19.55 -8.80
N LYS A 63 11.70 -19.83 -7.53
CA LYS A 63 10.52 -19.24 -6.88
C LYS A 63 10.62 -17.71 -6.82
N TYR A 64 11.78 -17.17 -6.46
CA TYR A 64 11.99 -15.73 -6.40
C TYR A 64 11.93 -15.10 -7.81
N ALA A 65 12.54 -15.75 -8.80
CA ALA A 65 12.48 -15.30 -10.18
C ALA A 65 11.04 -15.33 -10.73
N ALA A 66 10.24 -16.34 -10.37
CA ALA A 66 8.82 -16.42 -10.68
C ALA A 66 8.03 -15.24 -10.07
N GLU A 67 8.33 -14.87 -8.81
CA GLU A 67 7.78 -13.68 -8.15
C GLU A 67 8.09 -12.42 -8.95
N VAL A 68 9.37 -12.24 -9.34
CA VAL A 68 9.84 -11.10 -10.13
C VAL A 68 9.09 -11.01 -11.45
N LEU A 69 8.96 -12.12 -12.18
CA LEU A 69 8.23 -12.17 -13.44
C LEU A 69 6.77 -11.78 -13.24
N SER A 70 6.07 -12.38 -12.27
CA SER A 70 4.67 -12.07 -11.97
C SER A 70 4.47 -10.62 -11.52
N THR A 71 5.32 -10.11 -10.64
CA THR A 71 5.27 -8.73 -10.15
C THR A 71 5.46 -7.73 -11.28
N THR A 72 6.44 -7.99 -12.15
CA THR A 72 6.71 -7.17 -13.33
C THR A 72 5.59 -7.26 -14.36
N ALA A 73 5.03 -8.45 -14.60
CA ALA A 73 3.89 -8.67 -15.49
C ALA A 73 2.65 -7.88 -15.05
N ASN A 74 2.47 -7.69 -13.74
CA ASN A 74 1.42 -6.85 -13.16
C ASN A 74 1.76 -5.35 -13.12
N GLY A 75 2.88 -4.95 -13.72
CA GLY A 75 3.27 -3.54 -13.88
C GLY A 75 4.09 -2.95 -12.73
N ASN A 76 4.45 -3.75 -11.73
CA ASN A 76 5.34 -3.30 -10.67
C ASN A 76 6.81 -3.57 -11.06
N MET A 77 7.56 -2.49 -11.24
CA MET A 77 8.96 -2.51 -11.69
C MET A 77 9.97 -2.53 -10.52
N GLU A 78 9.49 -2.60 -9.28
CA GLU A 78 10.32 -2.73 -8.08
C GLU A 78 10.54 -4.19 -7.71
N ALA A 79 11.69 -4.47 -7.07
CA ALA A 79 12.02 -5.81 -6.61
C ALA A 79 11.07 -6.24 -5.47
N PRO A 80 10.51 -7.46 -5.51
CA PRO A 80 9.62 -7.93 -4.48
C PRO A 80 10.38 -8.19 -3.17
N ASN A 81 9.74 -7.83 -2.05
CA ASN A 81 10.23 -8.06 -0.68
C ASN A 81 10.00 -9.55 -0.30
N GLY A 82 10.81 -10.46 -0.84
CA GLY A 82 10.71 -11.89 -0.57
C GLY A 82 9.72 -12.65 -1.47
N TYR A 83 8.99 -13.61 -0.90
CA TYR A 83 8.09 -14.52 -1.62
C TYR A 83 6.63 -14.20 -1.26
N SER A 84 5.95 -13.39 -2.08
CA SER A 84 4.59 -12.88 -1.83
C SER A 84 3.49 -13.52 -2.67
N SER A 85 3.85 -14.13 -3.80
CA SER A 85 2.92 -14.79 -4.73
C SER A 85 2.45 -16.14 -4.16
N PRO A 86 1.27 -16.61 -4.58
CA PRO A 86 0.80 -17.95 -4.23
C PRO A 86 1.87 -18.99 -4.55
N ASP A 87 2.09 -19.92 -3.61
CA ASP A 87 3.12 -20.95 -3.72
C ASP A 87 3.02 -21.76 -5.03
N SER A 88 1.81 -21.89 -5.59
CA SER A 88 1.55 -22.60 -6.84
C SER A 88 2.37 -22.10 -8.02
N LEU A 89 2.52 -20.78 -8.19
CA LEU A 89 3.21 -20.19 -9.35
C LEU A 89 4.69 -20.59 -9.37
N GLY A 90 5.36 -20.48 -8.22
CA GLY A 90 6.76 -20.84 -8.09
C GLY A 90 7.01 -22.32 -8.39
N TRP A 91 6.06 -23.19 -7.99
CA TRP A 91 6.12 -24.61 -8.31
C TRP A 91 5.87 -24.91 -9.79
N VAL A 92 4.97 -24.19 -10.46
CA VAL A 92 4.73 -24.33 -11.90
C VAL A 92 5.99 -23.96 -12.69
N ILE A 93 6.56 -22.77 -12.42
CA ILE A 93 7.80 -22.31 -13.06
C ILE A 93 8.94 -23.32 -12.84
N LEU A 94 9.10 -23.81 -11.60
CA LEU A 94 10.12 -24.81 -11.29
C LEU A 94 9.94 -26.07 -12.15
N LYS A 95 8.73 -26.61 -12.26
CA LYS A 95 8.44 -27.79 -13.09
C LYS A 95 8.73 -27.53 -14.56
N VAL A 96 8.33 -26.36 -15.08
CA VAL A 96 8.56 -25.99 -16.48
C VAL A 96 10.06 -25.90 -16.79
N VAL A 97 10.86 -25.26 -15.92
CA VAL A 97 12.32 -25.21 -16.09
C VAL A 97 12.94 -26.60 -16.06
N LEU A 98 12.52 -27.46 -15.12
CA LEU A 98 12.99 -28.85 -15.04
C LEU A 98 12.62 -29.66 -16.29
N LEU A 99 11.41 -29.47 -16.83
CA LEU A 99 10.97 -30.12 -18.06
C LEU A 99 11.73 -29.62 -19.29
N LEU A 100 12.04 -28.33 -19.37
CA LEU A 100 12.89 -27.78 -20.44
C LEU A 100 14.30 -28.38 -20.40
N TRP A 101 14.89 -28.52 -19.20
CA TRP A 101 16.18 -29.20 -19.03
C TRP A 101 16.10 -30.69 -19.38
N ALA A 102 15.03 -31.37 -18.97
CA ALA A 102 14.80 -32.77 -19.32
C ALA A 102 14.64 -32.94 -20.84
N MET A 103 13.96 -32.01 -21.51
CA MET A 103 13.78 -32.02 -22.96
C MET A 103 15.10 -31.82 -23.70
N LEU A 104 15.94 -30.89 -23.24
CA LEU A 104 17.32 -30.70 -23.73
C LEU A 104 18.16 -31.96 -23.57
N ALA A 105 18.15 -32.58 -22.38
CA ALA A 105 18.92 -33.78 -22.09
C ALA A 105 18.44 -34.97 -22.94
N LEU A 106 17.13 -35.19 -23.03
CA LEU A 106 16.54 -36.25 -23.84
C LEU A 106 16.85 -36.06 -25.33
N ALA A 107 16.69 -34.83 -25.85
CA ALA A 107 17.02 -34.53 -27.24
C ALA A 107 18.50 -34.81 -27.54
N ALA A 108 19.41 -34.42 -26.65
CA ALA A 108 20.83 -34.72 -26.81
C ALA A 108 21.09 -36.24 -26.84
N ILE A 109 20.52 -37.01 -25.91
CA ILE A 109 20.65 -38.48 -25.87
C ILE A 109 20.12 -39.11 -27.15
N VAL A 110 18.93 -38.73 -27.59
CA VAL A 110 18.30 -39.26 -28.81
C VAL A 110 19.17 -38.98 -30.04
N LEU A 111 19.69 -37.77 -30.19
CA LEU A 111 20.54 -37.39 -31.33
C LEU A 111 21.90 -38.10 -31.32
N ILE A 112 22.47 -38.33 -30.14
CA ILE A 112 23.71 -39.12 -30.00
C ILE A 112 23.45 -40.58 -30.41
N VAL A 113 22.39 -41.19 -29.90
CA VAL A 113 22.03 -42.59 -30.21
C VAL A 113 21.66 -42.75 -31.69
N ALA A 114 21.02 -41.76 -32.28
CA ALA A 114 20.68 -41.74 -33.71
C ALA A 114 21.88 -41.47 -34.62
N GLY A 115 23.08 -41.24 -34.09
CA GLY A 115 24.30 -41.01 -34.88
C GLY A 115 24.39 -39.63 -35.53
N VAL A 116 23.61 -38.65 -35.06
CA VAL A 116 23.54 -37.28 -35.60
C VAL A 116 23.85 -36.20 -34.54
N PRO A 117 24.97 -36.28 -33.81
CA PRO A 117 25.29 -35.34 -32.73
C PRO A 117 25.48 -33.89 -33.21
N GLY A 118 25.73 -33.68 -34.52
CA GLY A 118 25.80 -32.34 -35.10
C GLY A 118 24.52 -31.50 -34.98
N LEU A 119 23.37 -32.15 -34.75
CA LEU A 119 22.08 -31.48 -34.58
C LEU A 119 21.79 -31.03 -33.13
N ILE A 120 22.62 -31.38 -32.16
CA ILE A 120 22.39 -31.05 -30.74
C ILE A 120 22.29 -29.53 -30.53
N TRP A 121 23.24 -28.76 -31.09
CA TRP A 121 23.25 -27.31 -30.94
C TRP A 121 22.06 -26.62 -31.63
N PRO A 122 21.71 -26.93 -32.90
CA PRO A 122 20.48 -26.42 -33.51
C PRO A 122 19.23 -26.70 -32.68
N VAL A 123 19.07 -27.92 -32.18
CA VAL A 123 17.90 -28.29 -31.36
C VAL A 123 17.91 -27.55 -30.02
N ALA A 124 19.07 -27.46 -29.36
CA ALA A 124 19.20 -26.71 -28.11
C ALA A 124 18.85 -25.23 -28.28
N ILE A 125 19.28 -24.61 -29.38
CA ILE A 125 18.92 -23.21 -29.72
C ILE A 125 17.42 -23.09 -29.96
N ALA A 126 16.81 -24.02 -30.69
CA ALA A 126 15.36 -24.00 -30.92
C ALA A 126 14.56 -24.07 -29.61
N ILE A 127 14.96 -24.95 -28.68
CA ILE A 127 14.35 -25.05 -27.34
C ILE A 127 14.57 -23.76 -26.55
N ALA A 128 15.78 -23.21 -26.55
CA ALA A 128 16.10 -22.00 -25.83
C ALA A 128 15.36 -20.76 -26.39
N LEU A 129 15.10 -20.70 -27.70
CA LEU A 129 14.24 -19.68 -28.29
C LEU A 129 12.76 -19.84 -27.91
N GLY A 130 12.32 -21.06 -27.58
CA GLY A 130 10.97 -21.34 -27.06
C GLY A 130 10.81 -21.14 -25.56
N ALA A 131 11.91 -21.21 -24.78
CA ALA A 131 11.88 -21.10 -23.33
C ALA A 131 11.25 -19.80 -22.78
N PRO A 132 11.48 -18.61 -23.37
CA PRO A 132 10.76 -17.39 -23.00
C PRO A 132 9.24 -17.54 -23.08
N ALA A 133 8.72 -18.10 -24.18
CA ALA A 133 7.29 -18.34 -24.34
C ALA A 133 6.76 -19.34 -23.30
N ALA A 134 7.50 -20.44 -23.06
CA ALA A 134 7.16 -21.40 -22.03
C ALA A 134 7.01 -20.76 -20.64
N LEU A 135 7.98 -19.93 -20.24
CA LEU A 135 7.98 -19.28 -18.94
C LEU A 135 6.91 -18.20 -18.81
N MET A 136 6.65 -17.44 -19.89
CA MET A 136 5.56 -16.45 -19.90
C MET A 136 4.19 -17.13 -19.81
N SER A 137 3.92 -18.16 -20.61
CA SER A 137 2.65 -18.91 -20.52
C SER A 137 2.50 -19.61 -19.17
N ALA A 138 3.57 -20.19 -18.63
CA ALA A 138 3.56 -20.75 -17.28
C ALA A 138 3.15 -19.72 -16.21
N ALA A 139 3.55 -18.46 -16.38
CA ALA A 139 3.17 -17.39 -15.47
C ALA A 139 1.74 -16.87 -15.66
N ILE A 140 1.24 -16.92 -16.89
CA ILE A 140 -0.11 -16.47 -17.27
C ILE A 140 -1.14 -17.55 -16.89
N ASP A 141 -0.95 -18.76 -17.41
CA ASP A 141 -1.93 -19.85 -17.39
C ASP A 141 -1.80 -20.76 -16.16
N GLN A 142 -0.66 -20.70 -15.46
CA GLN A 142 -0.30 -21.63 -14.37
C GLN A 142 -0.42 -23.12 -14.74
N ASP A 143 -0.37 -23.44 -16.03
CA ASP A 143 -0.35 -24.80 -16.53
C ASP A 143 1.08 -25.22 -16.89
N THR A 144 1.55 -26.32 -16.30
CA THR A 144 2.89 -26.85 -16.51
C THR A 144 3.03 -27.54 -17.87
N PHE A 145 2.02 -28.31 -18.29
CA PHE A 145 2.14 -29.13 -19.51
C PHE A 145 1.78 -28.33 -20.75
N GLY A 146 0.78 -27.45 -20.68
CA GLY A 146 0.54 -26.45 -21.72
C GLY A 146 1.77 -25.56 -21.95
N ALA A 147 2.48 -25.17 -20.88
CA ALA A 147 3.69 -24.35 -20.97
C ALA A 147 4.83 -24.95 -21.82
N ILE A 148 4.89 -26.28 -21.97
CA ILE A 148 5.95 -26.96 -22.73
C ILE A 148 5.52 -27.37 -24.15
N ASP A 149 4.29 -27.05 -24.56
CA ASP A 149 3.79 -27.35 -25.91
C ASP A 149 4.43 -26.41 -26.96
N PRO A 150 5.18 -26.93 -27.96
CA PRO A 150 5.75 -26.13 -29.03
C PRO A 150 4.70 -25.35 -29.85
N GLY A 151 3.46 -25.86 -29.92
CA GLY A 151 2.35 -25.16 -30.58
C GLY A 151 2.01 -23.85 -29.88
N MET A 152 2.00 -23.84 -28.55
CA MET A 152 1.81 -22.64 -27.74
C MET A 152 2.98 -21.67 -27.88
N TRP A 153 4.23 -22.17 -27.97
CA TRP A 153 5.39 -21.31 -28.21
C TRP A 153 5.25 -20.56 -29.53
N TRP A 154 4.88 -21.28 -30.60
CA TRP A 154 4.63 -20.69 -31.91
C TRP A 154 3.50 -19.65 -31.89
N ALA A 155 2.39 -19.94 -31.19
CA ALA A 155 1.30 -18.99 -31.00
C ALA A 155 1.76 -17.72 -30.27
N THR A 156 2.57 -17.85 -29.23
CA THR A 156 3.13 -16.71 -28.48
C THR A 156 4.08 -15.87 -29.34
N ILE A 157 4.98 -16.53 -30.08
CA ILE A 157 5.92 -15.88 -31.00
C ILE A 157 5.17 -15.06 -32.06
N THR A 158 4.12 -15.63 -32.66
CA THR A 158 3.35 -14.96 -33.72
C THR A 158 2.46 -13.83 -33.18
N ARG A 159 1.95 -13.93 -31.95
CA ARG A 159 1.18 -12.86 -31.29
C ARG A 159 2.03 -11.64 -30.93
N ILE A 160 3.25 -11.85 -30.44
CA ILE A 160 4.16 -10.74 -30.06
C ILE A 160 4.91 -10.20 -31.30
N GLY A 161 5.32 -11.09 -32.21
CA GLY A 161 6.07 -10.76 -33.42
C GLY A 161 7.57 -10.55 -33.20
N TRP A 162 8.20 -9.71 -34.02
CA TRP A 162 9.65 -9.44 -34.00
C TRP A 162 10.24 -9.05 -32.63
N PRO A 163 9.55 -8.29 -31.77
CA PRO A 163 9.99 -8.01 -30.40
C PRO A 163 10.33 -9.25 -29.57
N TYR A 164 9.59 -10.36 -29.77
CA TYR A 164 9.89 -11.62 -29.09
C TYR A 164 11.27 -12.15 -29.47
N VAL A 165 11.60 -12.13 -30.77
CA VAL A 165 12.89 -12.62 -31.27
C VAL A 165 14.03 -11.83 -30.65
N GLY A 166 13.90 -10.50 -30.59
CA GLY A 166 14.87 -9.64 -29.93
C GLY A 166 15.08 -10.00 -28.46
N ALA A 167 14.01 -10.23 -27.72
CA ALA A 167 14.10 -10.63 -26.31
C ALA A 167 14.64 -12.05 -26.11
N ALA A 168 14.24 -13.01 -26.94
CA ALA A 168 14.74 -14.38 -26.88
C ALA A 168 16.24 -14.46 -27.20
N LEU A 169 16.71 -13.68 -28.19
CA LEU A 169 18.13 -13.53 -28.49
C LEU A 169 18.88 -12.86 -27.33
N LEU A 170 18.27 -11.88 -26.66
CA LEU A 170 18.85 -11.27 -25.46
C LEU A 170 18.96 -12.28 -24.31
N CYS A 171 17.94 -13.11 -24.07
CA CYS A 171 18.00 -14.21 -23.10
C CYS A 171 19.14 -15.18 -23.44
N LEU A 172 19.26 -15.58 -24.72
CA LEU A 172 20.36 -16.43 -25.18
C LEU A 172 21.73 -15.79 -24.95
N LEU A 173 21.87 -14.50 -25.26
CA LEU A 173 23.11 -13.75 -25.05
C LEU A 173 23.46 -13.68 -23.56
N LEU A 174 22.48 -13.46 -22.69
CA LEU A 174 22.67 -13.44 -21.24
C LEU A 174 23.12 -14.81 -20.72
N MET A 175 22.46 -15.91 -21.13
CA MET A 175 22.84 -17.28 -20.77
C MET A 175 24.25 -17.62 -21.28
N TYR A 176 24.57 -17.24 -22.52
CA TYR A 176 25.90 -17.43 -23.09
C TYR A 176 26.95 -16.62 -22.34
N SER A 177 26.64 -15.38 -21.95
CA SER A 177 27.53 -14.51 -21.20
C SER A 177 27.80 -15.07 -19.80
N GLU A 178 26.78 -15.57 -19.11
CA GLU A 178 26.90 -16.27 -17.82
C GLU A 178 27.86 -17.46 -17.90
N ALA A 179 27.65 -18.35 -18.89
CA ALA A 179 28.46 -19.55 -19.06
C ALA A 179 29.95 -19.25 -19.33
N ASN A 180 30.25 -18.10 -19.95
CA ASN A 180 31.62 -17.67 -20.22
C ASN A 180 32.21 -16.81 -19.10
N ALA A 181 31.41 -15.99 -18.41
CA ALA A 181 31.85 -15.14 -17.32
C ALA A 181 32.55 -15.93 -16.20
N GLN A 182 32.06 -17.14 -15.91
CA GLN A 182 32.70 -18.05 -14.96
C GLN A 182 34.14 -18.41 -15.38
N ARG A 183 34.35 -18.73 -16.66
CA ARG A 183 35.68 -19.11 -17.17
C ARG A 183 36.67 -17.96 -17.09
N LEU A 184 36.19 -16.73 -17.31
CA LEU A 184 36.99 -15.52 -17.24
C LEU A 184 37.33 -15.12 -15.79
N ALA A 185 36.40 -15.33 -14.84
CA ALA A 185 36.57 -14.93 -13.45
C ALA A 185 37.37 -15.93 -12.61
N ALA A 186 37.31 -17.23 -12.96
CA ALA A 186 37.94 -18.31 -12.18
C ALA A 186 39.44 -18.12 -11.90
N PRO A 187 40.28 -17.60 -12.83
CA PRO A 187 41.72 -17.42 -12.58
C PRO A 187 42.07 -16.34 -11.55
N PHE A 188 41.15 -15.41 -11.26
CA PHE A 188 41.44 -14.22 -10.44
C PHE A 188 40.92 -14.32 -9.01
N LEU A 189 40.15 -15.36 -8.67
CA LEU A 189 39.48 -15.50 -7.38
C LEU A 189 39.91 -16.80 -6.67
N PRO A 190 40.15 -16.77 -5.34
CA PRO A 190 40.36 -17.99 -4.57
C PRO A 190 39.08 -18.84 -4.55
N GLY A 191 39.21 -20.16 -4.43
CA GLY A 191 38.13 -21.14 -4.65
C GLY A 191 36.74 -20.75 -4.13
N PRO A 192 36.57 -20.48 -2.82
CA PRO A 192 35.26 -20.09 -2.27
C PRO A 192 34.70 -18.78 -2.86
N LEU A 193 35.54 -17.77 -3.10
CA LEU A 193 35.10 -16.52 -3.72
C LEU A 193 34.77 -16.71 -5.20
N ALA A 194 35.47 -17.60 -5.91
CA ALA A 194 35.14 -17.95 -7.29
C ALA A 194 33.77 -18.62 -7.40
N ILE A 195 33.44 -19.49 -6.43
CA ILE A 195 32.12 -20.13 -6.31
C ILE A 195 31.03 -19.07 -6.06
N ILE A 196 31.22 -18.22 -5.05
CA ILE A 196 30.26 -17.16 -4.70
C ILE A 196 30.07 -16.22 -5.89
N GLY A 197 31.15 -15.79 -6.54
CA GLY A 197 31.11 -14.91 -7.72
C GLY A 197 30.37 -15.55 -8.89
N HIS A 198 30.64 -16.83 -9.19
CA HIS A 198 29.92 -17.57 -10.23
C HIS A 198 28.41 -17.60 -9.96
N TYR A 199 28.01 -18.00 -8.76
CA TYR A 199 26.60 -18.07 -8.43
C TYR A 199 25.98 -16.69 -8.38
N PHE A 200 26.65 -15.66 -7.86
CA PHE A 200 26.14 -14.30 -7.90
C PHE A 200 25.79 -13.86 -9.33
N ILE A 201 26.71 -14.07 -10.29
CA ILE A 201 26.47 -13.77 -11.71
C ILE A 201 25.30 -14.58 -12.26
N SER A 202 25.23 -15.87 -11.95
CA SER A 202 24.14 -16.76 -12.37
C SER A 202 22.76 -16.34 -11.83
N HIS A 203 22.68 -16.00 -10.55
CA HIS A 203 21.44 -15.54 -9.91
C HIS A 203 21.04 -14.16 -10.46
N TYR A 204 22.01 -13.27 -10.71
CA TYR A 204 21.79 -11.98 -11.35
C TYR A 204 21.16 -12.14 -12.73
N VAL A 205 21.77 -12.95 -13.61
CA VAL A 205 21.29 -13.21 -14.97
C VAL A 205 19.90 -13.85 -14.97
N THR A 206 19.64 -14.77 -14.03
CA THR A 206 18.32 -15.37 -13.83
C THR A 206 17.27 -14.30 -13.51
N VAL A 207 17.54 -13.42 -12.54
CA VAL A 207 16.60 -12.36 -12.15
C VAL A 207 16.36 -11.35 -13.28
N VAL A 208 17.42 -10.94 -14.00
CA VAL A 208 17.29 -10.09 -15.21
C VAL A 208 16.39 -10.74 -16.24
N THR A 209 16.59 -12.04 -16.49
CA THR A 209 15.81 -12.78 -17.49
C THR A 209 14.33 -12.79 -17.11
N PHE A 210 14.01 -13.16 -15.87
CA PHE A 210 12.61 -13.21 -15.43
C PHE A 210 11.96 -11.83 -15.36
N HIS A 211 12.70 -10.79 -15.01
CA HIS A 211 12.22 -9.40 -15.07
C HIS A 211 11.93 -8.97 -16.52
N LEU A 212 12.82 -9.27 -17.47
CA LEU A 212 12.60 -9.04 -18.90
C LEU A 212 11.33 -9.75 -19.41
N LEU A 213 11.15 -11.01 -19.05
CA LEU A 213 9.97 -11.79 -19.44
C LEU A 213 8.69 -11.21 -18.83
N GLY A 214 8.71 -10.83 -17.55
CA GLY A 214 7.58 -10.17 -16.92
C GLY A 214 7.26 -8.82 -17.59
N TYR A 215 8.29 -8.06 -17.99
CA TYR A 215 8.10 -6.82 -18.74
C TYR A 215 7.47 -7.05 -20.11
N LEU A 216 7.85 -8.11 -20.84
CA LEU A 216 7.20 -8.47 -22.10
C LEU A 216 5.73 -8.84 -21.90
N VAL A 217 5.41 -9.62 -20.86
CA VAL A 217 4.00 -9.92 -20.52
C VAL A 217 3.24 -8.63 -20.25
N TYR A 218 3.82 -7.70 -19.48
CA TYR A 218 3.20 -6.39 -19.22
C TYR A 218 3.03 -5.54 -20.49
N GLN A 219 4.05 -5.49 -21.35
CA GLN A 219 4.06 -4.69 -22.57
C GLN A 219 3.06 -5.21 -23.60
N TYR A 220 2.95 -6.53 -23.74
CA TYR A 220 2.10 -7.22 -24.72
C TYR A 220 0.84 -7.85 -24.09
N ARG A 221 0.41 -7.35 -22.92
CA ARG A 221 -0.68 -7.94 -22.13
C ARG A 221 -1.98 -8.11 -22.92
N ASP A 222 -2.34 -7.12 -23.74
CA ASP A 222 -3.59 -7.11 -24.51
C ASP A 222 -3.61 -8.24 -25.56
N VAL A 223 -2.50 -8.48 -26.25
CA VAL A 223 -2.40 -9.54 -27.28
C VAL A 223 -2.17 -10.93 -26.68
N LEU A 224 -1.62 -10.99 -25.46
CA LEU A 224 -1.45 -12.23 -24.72
C LEU A 224 -2.70 -12.63 -23.93
N GLY A 225 -3.71 -11.76 -23.85
CA GLY A 225 -4.90 -11.98 -23.03
C GLY A 225 -4.59 -11.97 -21.52
N TYR A 226 -3.51 -11.29 -21.12
CA TYR A 226 -3.13 -11.16 -19.72
C TYR A 226 -3.90 -10.03 -19.07
N GLU A 227 -4.84 -10.37 -18.21
CA GLU A 227 -5.47 -9.40 -17.33
C GLU A 227 -4.50 -9.07 -16.20
N LEU A 228 -4.21 -7.77 -16.03
CA LEU A 228 -3.52 -7.31 -14.84
C LEU A 228 -4.32 -7.80 -13.65
N LYS A 229 -3.69 -8.60 -12.79
CA LYS A 229 -4.30 -8.87 -11.49
C LYS A 229 -4.56 -7.51 -10.88
N PRO A 230 -5.79 -7.23 -10.39
CA PRO A 230 -6.03 -6.00 -9.68
C PRO A 230 -4.88 -5.88 -8.70
N ILE A 231 -4.07 -4.84 -8.89
CA ILE A 231 -3.27 -4.35 -7.79
C ILE A 231 -4.38 -4.03 -6.81
N ALA A 232 -4.66 -4.95 -5.87
CA ALA A 232 -5.24 -4.57 -4.60
C ALA A 232 -4.32 -3.44 -4.23
N ILE A 233 -4.77 -2.18 -4.40
CA ILE A 233 -3.92 -1.01 -4.32
C ILE A 233 -3.34 -1.12 -2.94
N GLY A 234 -2.15 -1.68 -2.92
CA GLY A 234 -1.37 -1.91 -1.75
C GLY A 234 -0.89 -0.51 -1.48
N THR A 235 -1.72 0.25 -0.77
CA THR A 235 -1.19 0.91 0.41
C THR A 235 -0.13 -0.04 0.95
N LEU A 236 1.13 0.42 0.97
CA LEU A 236 2.28 -0.20 1.63
C LEU A 236 1.82 -1.19 2.72
N PRO A 237 2.54 -2.28 3.03
CA PRO A 237 2.39 -2.87 4.35
C PRO A 237 2.83 -1.82 5.38
N LYS A 238 1.92 -0.88 5.69
CA LYS A 238 1.84 -0.23 6.97
C LYS A 238 1.82 -1.38 7.95
N PRO A 239 2.59 -1.30 9.05
CA PRO A 239 2.56 -2.30 10.09
C PRO A 239 1.10 -2.63 10.34
N ARG A 240 0.70 -3.88 10.02
CA ARG A 240 -0.69 -4.38 9.99
C ARG A 240 -1.57 -3.47 10.82
N ASP A 241 -2.22 -2.51 10.16
CA ASP A 241 -2.87 -1.40 10.86
C ASP A 241 -3.94 -2.03 11.71
N ARG A 242 -3.65 -2.17 13.01
CA ARG A 242 -4.47 -2.97 13.93
C ARG A 242 -5.87 -2.39 14.00
N ASP A 243 -5.98 -1.09 13.70
CA ASP A 243 -7.20 -0.36 13.47
C ASP A 243 -7.99 -0.95 12.28
N GLN A 244 -7.36 -1.19 11.13
CA GLN A 244 -8.05 -1.76 9.97
C GLN A 244 -8.61 -3.15 10.26
N SER A 245 -7.87 -4.01 10.98
CA SER A 245 -8.41 -5.32 11.36
C SER A 245 -9.65 -5.24 12.25
N VAL A 246 -9.70 -4.24 13.13
CA VAL A 246 -10.83 -4.00 14.03
C VAL A 246 -12.02 -3.38 13.27
N LEU A 247 -11.75 -2.51 12.30
CA LEU A 247 -12.76 -1.99 11.38
C LEU A 247 -13.40 -3.11 10.54
N ASP A 248 -12.59 -3.97 9.92
CA ASP A 248 -13.07 -5.07 9.09
C ASP A 248 -13.88 -6.08 9.92
N GLU A 249 -13.44 -6.38 11.14
CA GLU A 249 -14.18 -7.23 12.09
C GLU A 249 -15.52 -6.60 12.49
N SER A 250 -15.53 -5.29 12.78
CA SER A 250 -16.76 -4.55 13.07
C SER A 250 -17.73 -4.53 11.87
N GLU A 251 -17.22 -4.34 10.65
CA GLU A 251 -18.04 -4.35 9.43
C GLU A 251 -18.62 -5.74 9.16
N LYS A 252 -17.85 -6.80 9.41
CA LYS A 252 -18.35 -8.18 9.31
C LYS A 252 -19.47 -8.45 10.32
N LEU A 253 -19.28 -8.09 11.59
CA LEU A 253 -20.31 -8.23 12.62
C LEU A 253 -21.58 -7.45 12.26
N ALA A 254 -21.43 -6.23 11.74
CA ALA A 254 -22.57 -5.42 11.29
C ALA A 254 -23.29 -6.05 10.09
N ALA A 255 -22.55 -6.64 9.13
CA ALA A 255 -23.11 -7.35 7.98
C ALA A 255 -23.85 -8.64 8.38
N ASP A 256 -23.34 -9.33 9.41
CA ASP A 256 -23.96 -10.53 10.00
C ASP A 256 -25.17 -10.18 10.91
N GLY A 257 -25.50 -8.89 11.06
CA GLY A 257 -26.63 -8.38 11.84
C GLY A 257 -26.31 -8.08 13.31
N ASP A 258 -25.12 -8.45 13.80
CA ASP A 258 -24.63 -8.13 15.14
C ASP A 258 -24.05 -6.72 15.24
N THR A 259 -24.92 -5.74 15.10
CA THR A 259 -24.57 -4.32 15.21
C THR A 259 -24.19 -3.89 16.64
N GLN A 260 -24.57 -4.66 17.67
CA GLN A 260 -24.14 -4.42 19.05
C GLN A 260 -22.70 -4.89 19.28
N GLY A 261 -22.35 -6.09 18.81
CA GLY A 261 -20.98 -6.61 18.81
C GLY A 261 -20.04 -5.70 18.02
N ALA A 262 -20.48 -5.23 16.85
CA ALA A 262 -19.74 -4.27 16.04
C ALA A 262 -19.41 -2.97 16.80
N ALA A 263 -20.38 -2.45 17.58
CA ALA A 263 -20.18 -1.26 18.39
C ALA A 263 -19.21 -1.52 19.55
N ARG A 264 -19.36 -2.65 20.23
CA ARG A 264 -18.53 -3.03 21.37
C ARG A 264 -17.04 -3.11 21.02
N ILE A 265 -16.69 -3.80 19.93
CA ILE A 265 -15.28 -3.95 19.51
C ILE A 265 -14.67 -2.60 19.12
N LEU A 266 -15.40 -1.74 18.39
CA LEU A 266 -14.91 -0.39 18.07
C LEU A 266 -14.72 0.46 19.35
N GLY A 267 -15.68 0.40 20.27
CA GLY A 267 -15.63 1.15 21.52
C GLY A 267 -14.47 0.74 22.43
N GLU A 268 -14.21 -0.57 22.55
CA GLU A 268 -13.07 -1.11 23.30
C GLU A 268 -11.75 -0.60 22.71
N HIS A 269 -11.57 -0.76 21.39
CA HIS A 269 -10.35 -0.34 20.70
C HIS A 269 -10.09 1.17 20.81
N LEU A 270 -11.13 1.99 20.61
CA LEU A 270 -11.05 3.45 20.72
C LEU A 270 -10.67 3.92 22.12
N ASN A 271 -11.10 3.22 23.17
CA ASN A 271 -10.72 3.55 24.55
C ASN A 271 -9.28 3.14 24.89
N GLU A 272 -8.79 2.04 24.34
CA GLU A 272 -7.44 1.54 24.64
C GLU A 272 -6.33 2.27 23.89
N ARG A 273 -6.57 2.61 22.61
CA ARG A 273 -5.51 3.06 21.69
C ARG A 273 -5.84 4.36 20.96
N GLY A 274 -7.07 4.86 21.08
CA GLY A 274 -7.62 5.82 20.12
C GLY A 274 -7.95 5.13 18.80
N GLY A 275 -8.19 5.91 17.75
CA GLY A 275 -8.41 5.35 16.43
C GLY A 275 -8.53 6.40 15.33
N SER A 276 -8.64 5.93 14.10
CA SER A 276 -8.82 6.79 12.93
C SER A 276 -10.17 7.53 12.94
N ASP A 277 -10.26 8.65 12.20
CA ASP A 277 -11.51 9.41 12.06
C ASP A 277 -12.66 8.54 11.54
N LEU A 278 -12.36 7.58 10.66
CA LEU A 278 -13.33 6.62 10.14
C LEU A 278 -13.91 5.74 11.27
N MET A 279 -13.09 5.25 12.19
CA MET A 279 -13.57 4.48 13.35
C MET A 279 -14.52 5.28 14.22
N HIS A 280 -14.14 6.52 14.54
CA HIS A 280 -14.99 7.41 15.32
C HIS A 280 -16.35 7.64 14.64
N GLN A 281 -16.36 7.85 13.32
CA GLN A 281 -17.60 7.99 12.55
C GLN A 281 -18.45 6.72 12.54
N ARG A 282 -17.83 5.54 12.32
CA ARG A 282 -18.52 4.24 12.33
C ARG A 282 -19.12 3.92 13.69
N TYR A 283 -18.34 4.09 14.75
CA TYR A 283 -18.79 3.87 16.11
C TYR A 283 -19.96 4.78 16.48
N ARG A 284 -19.88 6.09 16.19
CA ARG A 284 -21.02 7.01 16.37
C ARG A 284 -22.26 6.54 15.60
N LYS A 285 -22.12 6.13 14.34
CA LYS A 285 -23.25 5.64 13.53
C LYS A 285 -23.94 4.44 14.19
N LEU A 286 -23.17 3.51 14.76
CA LEU A 286 -23.70 2.36 15.49
C LEU A 286 -24.39 2.80 16.80
N LEU A 287 -23.79 3.70 17.57
CA LEU A 287 -24.43 4.24 18.78
C LEU A 287 -25.74 4.97 18.48
N THR A 288 -25.78 5.75 17.40
CA THR A 288 -27.01 6.42 16.93
C THR A 288 -28.07 5.40 16.51
N LEU A 289 -27.68 4.32 15.81
CA LEU A 289 -28.59 3.24 15.43
C LEU A 289 -29.24 2.58 16.66
N HIS A 290 -28.46 2.38 17.73
CA HIS A 290 -28.95 1.79 18.99
C HIS A 290 -29.66 2.77 19.92
N GLY A 291 -29.67 4.07 19.59
CA GLY A 291 -30.25 5.11 20.45
C GLY A 291 -29.49 5.36 21.76
N ASP A 292 -28.25 4.89 21.89
CA ASP A 292 -27.44 5.03 23.11
C ASP A 292 -26.87 6.46 23.23
N THR A 293 -27.73 7.36 23.72
CA THR A 293 -27.44 8.78 23.84
C THR A 293 -26.36 9.06 24.89
N GLU A 294 -26.27 8.23 25.93
CA GLU A 294 -25.26 8.40 26.97
C GLU A 294 -23.86 8.09 26.42
N ALA A 295 -23.70 6.95 25.75
CA ALA A 295 -22.44 6.58 25.10
C ALA A 295 -22.08 7.58 24.00
N LEU A 296 -23.05 8.06 23.22
CA LEU A 296 -22.83 9.06 22.17
C LEU A 296 -22.27 10.36 22.75
N ASN A 297 -22.85 10.87 23.83
CA ASN A 297 -22.40 12.09 24.51
C ASN A 297 -21.00 11.91 25.14
N LYS A 298 -20.74 10.74 25.75
CA LYS A 298 -19.42 10.41 26.30
C LYS A 298 -18.36 10.39 25.20
N HIS A 299 -18.65 9.69 24.10
CA HIS A 299 -17.77 9.61 22.95
C HIS A 299 -17.55 10.97 22.30
N ALA A 300 -18.59 11.81 22.23
CA ALA A 300 -18.48 13.14 21.63
C ALA A 300 -17.46 14.03 22.34
N ARG A 301 -17.44 13.98 23.68
CA ARG A 301 -16.44 14.68 24.51
C ARG A 301 -15.02 14.15 24.27
N GLN A 302 -14.85 12.83 24.25
CA GLN A 302 -13.54 12.21 24.00
C GLN A 302 -13.01 12.55 22.60
N TYR A 303 -13.85 12.41 21.58
CA TYR A 303 -13.44 12.66 20.21
C TYR A 303 -13.15 14.14 19.94
N LEU A 304 -13.88 15.05 20.59
CA LEU A 304 -13.55 16.48 20.54
C LEU A 304 -12.13 16.76 21.06
N ASN A 305 -11.74 16.15 22.20
CA ASN A 305 -10.38 16.30 22.74
C ASN A 305 -9.32 15.82 21.75
N VAL A 306 -9.58 14.69 21.06
CA VAL A 306 -8.69 14.17 20.01
C VAL A 306 -8.58 15.16 18.86
N MET A 307 -9.69 15.70 18.36
CA MET A 307 -9.65 16.67 17.26
C MET A 307 -8.90 17.96 17.64
N ILE A 308 -9.09 18.46 18.85
CA ILE A 308 -8.39 19.63 19.39
C ILE A 308 -6.89 19.35 19.48
N ALA A 309 -6.49 18.20 20.06
CA ALA A 309 -5.08 17.82 20.22
C ALA A 309 -4.34 17.68 18.88
N HIS A 310 -5.04 17.29 17.81
CA HIS A 310 -4.50 17.21 16.45
C HIS A 310 -4.71 18.49 15.63
N GLU A 311 -5.18 19.58 16.23
CA GLU A 311 -5.45 20.88 15.60
C GLU A 311 -6.40 20.80 14.39
N LYS A 312 -7.30 19.80 14.36
CA LYS A 312 -8.29 19.60 13.28
C LYS A 312 -9.49 20.53 13.45
N TRP A 313 -9.24 21.84 13.47
CA TRP A 313 -10.22 22.86 13.87
C TRP A 313 -11.46 22.93 12.98
N ARG A 314 -11.31 22.94 11.65
CA ARG A 314 -12.48 22.97 10.74
C ARG A 314 -13.42 21.78 10.98
N PRO A 315 -12.95 20.50 10.96
CA PRO A 315 -13.76 19.35 11.35
C PRO A 315 -14.33 19.43 12.77
N ALA A 316 -13.55 19.90 13.75
CA ALA A 316 -13.99 20.00 15.14
C ALA A 316 -15.17 20.95 15.31
N LEU A 317 -15.15 22.10 14.63
CA LEU A 317 -16.23 23.08 14.68
C LEU A 317 -17.51 22.52 14.06
N ASP A 318 -17.42 21.84 12.91
CA ASP A 318 -18.58 21.24 12.24
C ASP A 318 -19.16 20.08 13.08
N PHE A 319 -18.28 19.22 13.60
CA PHE A 319 -18.65 18.13 14.52
C PHE A 319 -19.32 18.64 15.80
N TRP A 320 -18.75 19.66 16.44
CA TRP A 320 -19.31 20.21 17.66
C TRP A 320 -20.63 20.95 17.41
N THR A 321 -20.80 21.53 16.23
CA THR A 321 -22.06 22.12 15.76
C THR A 321 -23.17 21.08 15.66
N GLU A 322 -22.86 19.88 15.14
CA GLU A 322 -23.77 18.73 15.06
C GLU A 322 -24.15 18.23 16.47
N CYS A 323 -23.14 18.02 17.32
CA CYS A 323 -23.31 17.56 18.70
C CYS A 323 -24.20 18.52 19.52
N ARG A 324 -23.92 19.83 19.48
CA ARG A 324 -24.74 20.85 20.16
C ARG A 324 -26.12 21.05 19.55
N GLY A 325 -26.27 20.75 18.25
CA GLY A 325 -27.58 20.74 17.59
C GLY A 325 -28.47 19.61 18.10
N SER A 326 -27.88 18.45 18.39
CA SER A 326 -28.59 17.27 18.89
C SER A 326 -28.84 17.34 20.41
N ASN A 327 -27.85 17.82 21.17
CA ASN A 327 -27.95 18.00 22.62
C ASN A 327 -27.41 19.38 23.02
N PRO A 328 -28.29 20.38 23.20
CA PRO A 328 -27.88 21.73 23.59
C PRO A 328 -27.17 21.83 24.94
N GLN A 329 -27.38 20.85 25.83
CA GLN A 329 -26.78 20.76 27.16
C GLN A 329 -25.46 19.97 27.18
N LEU A 330 -24.99 19.47 26.03
CA LEU A 330 -23.69 18.80 25.95
C LEU A 330 -22.56 19.82 26.04
N TRP A 331 -21.66 19.61 26.98
CA TRP A 331 -20.47 20.44 27.18
C TRP A 331 -19.19 19.66 26.87
N PRO A 332 -18.09 20.33 26.49
CA PRO A 332 -16.79 19.69 26.34
C PRO A 332 -16.34 19.03 27.66
N SER A 333 -15.32 18.17 27.60
CA SER A 333 -14.74 17.56 28.81
C SER A 333 -14.14 18.61 29.74
N ASP A 334 -13.48 19.62 29.17
CA ASP A 334 -12.93 20.75 29.90
C ASP A 334 -13.72 22.03 29.54
N PRO A 335 -14.33 22.72 30.51
CA PRO A 335 -15.05 23.97 30.27
C PRO A 335 -14.23 25.05 29.55
N ASP A 336 -12.90 25.08 29.69
CA ASP A 336 -12.06 26.06 28.99
C ASP A 336 -12.02 25.86 27.47
N GLN A 337 -12.28 24.64 26.99
CA GLN A 337 -12.40 24.36 25.56
C GLN A 337 -13.55 25.12 24.90
N VAL A 338 -14.54 25.60 25.66
CA VAL A 338 -15.60 26.47 25.12
C VAL A 338 -15.00 27.77 24.59
N LEU A 339 -14.06 28.38 25.31
CA LEU A 339 -13.38 29.58 24.84
C LEU A 339 -12.56 29.28 23.58
N GLU A 340 -11.82 28.18 23.60
CA GLU A 340 -10.99 27.74 22.47
C GLU A 340 -11.82 27.52 21.20
N LEU A 341 -12.96 26.83 21.30
CA LEU A 341 -13.88 26.61 20.19
C LEU A 341 -14.46 27.91 19.65
N VAL A 342 -14.81 28.86 20.53
CA VAL A 342 -15.35 30.15 20.13
C VAL A 342 -14.29 31.02 19.44
N ASP A 343 -13.07 31.05 19.96
CA ASP A 343 -11.95 31.77 19.35
C ASP A 343 -11.59 31.18 17.98
N LYS A 344 -11.51 29.84 17.88
CA LYS A 344 -11.23 29.14 16.63
C LYS A 344 -12.35 29.28 15.60
N ALA A 345 -13.61 29.36 16.03
CA ALA A 345 -14.73 29.66 15.13
C ALA A 345 -14.55 31.03 14.45
N ARG A 346 -14.12 32.05 15.21
CA ARG A 346 -13.85 33.38 14.68
C ARG A 346 -12.65 33.38 13.72
N GLU A 347 -11.55 32.71 14.09
CA GLU A 347 -10.37 32.57 13.22
C GLU A 347 -10.70 31.89 11.88
N HIS A 348 -11.64 30.93 11.89
CA HIS A 348 -12.13 30.25 10.69
C HIS A 348 -13.30 30.96 10.00
N ALA A 349 -13.53 32.24 10.27
CA ALA A 349 -14.57 33.07 9.66
C ALA A 349 -16.01 32.53 9.83
N LYS A 350 -16.27 31.83 10.95
CA LYS A 350 -17.60 31.38 11.39
C LYS A 350 -17.98 31.96 12.77
N PRO A 351 -17.88 33.29 13.00
CA PRO A 351 -18.14 33.89 14.31
C PRO A 351 -19.56 33.64 14.85
N GLU A 352 -20.54 33.38 13.99
CA GLU A 352 -21.91 33.02 14.37
C GLU A 352 -22.00 31.76 15.24
N LEU A 353 -21.03 30.84 15.16
CA LEU A 353 -20.96 29.65 16.02
C LEU A 353 -20.67 30.00 17.48
N ALA A 354 -20.14 31.19 17.77
CA ALA A 354 -19.84 31.63 19.12
C ALA A 354 -21.08 31.54 20.03
N LEU A 355 -22.22 32.03 19.53
CA LEU A 355 -23.48 31.97 20.25
C LEU A 355 -23.90 30.51 20.47
N LYS A 356 -23.81 29.66 19.44
CA LYS A 356 -24.22 28.25 19.54
C LYS A 356 -23.38 27.47 20.56
N PHE A 357 -22.07 27.72 20.61
CA PHE A 357 -21.17 27.01 21.52
C PHE A 357 -21.17 27.55 22.95
N ALA A 358 -21.41 28.85 23.13
CA ALA A 358 -21.42 29.46 24.45
C ALA A 358 -22.82 29.55 25.08
N ASN A 359 -23.91 29.32 24.33
CA ASN A 359 -25.26 29.45 24.88
C ASN A 359 -25.48 28.51 26.06
N GLY A 360 -25.83 29.08 27.22
CA GLY A 360 -26.00 28.35 28.49
C GLY A 360 -24.70 28.15 29.31
N PHE A 361 -23.55 28.62 28.84
CA PHE A 361 -22.25 28.35 29.49
C PHE A 361 -22.15 28.95 30.90
N SER A 362 -22.60 30.19 31.08
CA SER A 362 -22.64 30.86 32.39
C SER A 362 -23.64 30.23 33.36
N GLN A 363 -24.67 29.54 32.88
CA GLN A 363 -25.61 28.80 33.73
C GLN A 363 -25.03 27.45 34.16
N ALA A 364 -24.35 26.77 33.24
CA ALA A 364 -23.71 25.48 33.51
C ALA A 364 -22.46 25.62 34.39
N PHE A 365 -21.66 26.68 34.19
CA PHE A 365 -20.40 26.91 34.88
C PHE A 365 -20.28 28.33 35.46
N PRO A 366 -21.16 28.74 36.38
CA PRO A 366 -21.30 30.12 36.82
C PRO A 366 -20.07 30.71 37.51
N LYS A 367 -19.17 29.88 38.05
CA LYS A 367 -17.94 30.31 38.73
C LYS A 367 -16.68 30.16 37.88
N HIS A 368 -16.82 29.74 36.62
CA HIS A 368 -15.66 29.51 35.77
C HIS A 368 -15.00 30.84 35.36
N THR A 369 -13.67 30.87 35.41
CA THR A 369 -12.88 32.08 35.13
C THR A 369 -13.01 32.56 33.69
N SER A 370 -13.31 31.66 32.76
CA SER A 370 -13.48 31.96 31.32
C SER A 370 -14.87 32.47 30.94
N VAL A 371 -15.87 32.48 31.83
CA VAL A 371 -17.22 33.00 31.50
C VAL A 371 -17.19 34.41 30.91
N PRO A 372 -16.48 35.40 31.52
CA PRO A 372 -16.52 36.77 31.03
C PRO A 372 -15.90 36.93 29.63
N ILE A 373 -14.79 36.23 29.37
CA ILE A 373 -14.12 36.29 28.06
C ILE A 373 -14.93 35.55 26.98
N VAL A 374 -15.58 34.43 27.32
CA VAL A 374 -16.52 33.74 26.42
C VAL A 374 -17.69 34.66 26.06
N HIS A 375 -18.30 35.34 27.03
CA HIS A 375 -19.36 36.32 26.78
C HIS A 375 -18.89 37.50 25.92
N LEU A 376 -17.64 37.97 26.09
CA LEU A 376 -17.07 38.99 25.21
C LEU A 376 -17.02 38.51 23.75
N ARG A 377 -16.58 37.27 23.49
CA ARG A 377 -16.56 36.72 22.12
C ARG A 377 -17.95 36.57 21.53
N VAL A 378 -18.93 36.15 22.33
CA VAL A 378 -20.34 36.10 21.90
C VAL A 378 -20.86 37.49 21.57
N ALA A 379 -20.56 38.50 22.39
CA ALA A 379 -20.96 39.88 22.15
C ALA A 379 -20.33 40.41 20.84
N GLN A 380 -19.06 40.09 20.57
CA GLN A 380 -18.39 40.43 19.31
C GLN A 380 -19.10 39.81 18.10
N ALA A 381 -19.47 38.53 18.18
CA ALA A 381 -20.24 37.86 17.12
C ALA A 381 -21.63 38.45 16.93
N LEU A 382 -22.32 38.79 18.04
CA LEU A 382 -23.64 39.42 18.02
C LEU A 382 -23.61 40.80 17.35
N ALA A 383 -22.70 41.68 17.78
CA ALA A 383 -22.61 43.04 17.26
C ALA A 383 -22.06 43.11 15.83
N GLY A 384 -21.17 42.18 15.46
CA GLY A 384 -20.56 42.08 14.14
C GLY A 384 -21.40 41.27 13.16
N ALA A 385 -21.17 39.96 13.12
CA ALA A 385 -21.72 39.06 12.09
C ALA A 385 -23.25 38.94 12.13
N LEU A 386 -23.86 39.00 13.32
CA LEU A 386 -25.31 38.83 13.48
C LEU A 386 -26.09 40.15 13.48
N GLY A 387 -25.41 41.30 13.54
CA GLY A 387 -26.04 42.63 13.56
C GLY A 387 -26.90 42.95 14.81
N LYS A 388 -26.85 42.11 15.85
CA LYS A 388 -27.63 42.23 17.10
C LYS A 388 -26.89 43.04 18.17
N ARG A 389 -26.64 44.32 17.90
CA ARG A 389 -25.85 45.20 18.80
C ARG A 389 -26.48 45.38 20.18
N ASP A 390 -27.80 45.51 20.28
CA ASP A 390 -28.47 45.70 21.57
C ASP A 390 -28.37 44.46 22.47
N ASP A 391 -28.44 43.25 21.88
CA ASP A 391 -28.20 42.00 22.61
C ASP A 391 -26.76 41.91 23.12
N ALA A 392 -25.78 42.32 22.29
CA ALA A 392 -24.38 42.37 22.68
C ALA A 392 -24.17 43.33 23.87
N ARG A 393 -24.75 44.54 23.84
CA ARG A 393 -24.65 45.50 24.95
C ARG A 393 -25.25 44.95 26.24
N ARG A 394 -26.46 44.37 26.18
CA ARG A 394 -27.12 43.75 27.34
C ARG A 394 -26.26 42.62 27.93
N LEU A 395 -25.68 41.76 27.09
CA LEU A 395 -24.83 40.66 27.52
C LEU A 395 -23.58 41.18 28.25
N LEU A 396 -22.89 42.18 27.70
CA LEU A 396 -21.69 42.75 28.32
C LEU A 396 -21.99 43.42 29.66
N GLN A 397 -23.03 44.26 29.73
CA GLN A 397 -23.44 44.93 30.97
C GLN A 397 -23.79 43.93 32.07
N ALA A 398 -24.59 42.91 31.74
CA ALA A 398 -24.93 41.84 32.68
C ALA A 398 -23.69 41.07 33.16
N THR A 399 -22.73 40.84 32.27
CA THR A 399 -21.48 40.12 32.60
C THR A 399 -20.57 40.94 33.50
N ILE A 400 -20.41 42.24 33.25
CA ILE A 400 -19.61 43.14 34.11
C ILE A 400 -20.21 43.19 35.52
N ALA A 401 -21.55 43.32 35.62
CA ALA A 401 -22.25 43.33 36.90
C ALA A 401 -22.10 42.00 37.67
N ALA A 402 -22.15 40.86 36.96
CA ALA A 402 -22.03 39.54 37.56
C ALA A 402 -20.59 39.14 37.93
N TYR A 403 -19.58 39.66 37.21
CA TYR A 403 -18.17 39.28 37.36
C TYR A 403 -17.23 40.49 37.53
N PRO A 404 -17.46 41.37 38.53
CA PRO A 404 -16.75 42.64 38.64
C PRO A 404 -15.24 42.52 38.94
N ARG A 405 -14.77 41.35 39.41
CA ARG A 405 -13.35 41.09 39.71
C ARG A 405 -12.62 40.32 38.61
N SER A 406 -13.26 40.08 37.46
CA SER A 406 -12.61 39.35 36.36
C SER A 406 -11.51 40.19 35.71
N LYS A 407 -10.40 39.54 35.34
CA LYS A 407 -9.32 40.16 34.57
C LYS A 407 -9.78 40.67 33.20
N ALA A 408 -10.89 40.14 32.67
CA ALA A 408 -11.43 40.53 31.38
C ALA A 408 -12.30 41.80 31.42
N VAL A 409 -12.69 42.31 32.60
CA VAL A 409 -13.59 43.48 32.71
C VAL A 409 -13.12 44.69 31.87
N PRO A 410 -11.83 45.08 31.86
CA PRO A 410 -11.36 46.19 31.03
C PRO A 410 -11.62 45.98 29.52
N GLU A 411 -11.47 44.75 29.03
CA GLU A 411 -11.75 44.41 27.63
C GLU A 411 -13.25 44.45 27.32
N LEU A 412 -14.10 44.02 28.26
CA LEU A 412 -15.56 44.08 28.12
C LEU A 412 -16.05 45.54 28.04
N GLU A 413 -15.54 46.41 28.91
CA GLU A 413 -15.89 47.84 28.93
C GLU A 413 -15.40 48.55 27.66
N ALA A 414 -14.17 48.26 27.22
CA ALA A 414 -13.62 48.82 26.00
C ALA A 414 -14.45 48.44 24.77
N PHE A 415 -14.87 47.17 24.65
CA PHE A 415 -15.71 46.76 23.55
C PHE A 415 -17.15 47.31 23.66
N LEU A 416 -17.72 47.39 24.87
CA LEU A 416 -19.03 47.99 25.11
C LEU A 416 -19.08 49.46 24.67
N ALA A 417 -18.00 50.22 24.83
CA ALA A 417 -17.90 51.60 24.38
C ALA A 417 -17.82 51.76 22.85
N GLN A 418 -17.46 50.70 22.12
CA GLN A 418 -17.31 50.73 20.65
C GLN A 418 -18.60 50.36 19.90
N ILE A 419 -19.50 49.61 20.51
CA ILE A 419 -20.65 48.98 19.82
C ILE A 419 -21.97 49.70 20.01
#